data_AF-A0AAU7UU44-F1
#
_entry.id   AF-A0AAU7UU44-F1
#
_cell.length_a   1.000
_cell.length_b   1.000
_cell.length_c   1.000
_cell.angle_alpha   90.00
_cell.angle_beta   90.00
_cell.angle_gamma   90.00
#
_symmetry.space_group_name_H-M   'P 1'
#
loop_
_entity.id
_entity.type
_entity.pdbx_description
1 polymer ?
#
loop_
_entity_poly.entity_id
_entity_poly.type
_entity_poly.pdbx_seq_one_letter_code
_entity_poly.pdbx_strand_id
1 'polypeptide(L)'
;MRNYGQTVAYDVTVTFDPPLADTGTRSGQPSLVPFLIQRYDQTTPNLMPGTMLKNTWYILHEEAAGESVNDEPIADRVVATIEYFDAPNTPGDGGRRRRRSRFEDRFVLDITTLYGEARTMHSDDHLGLHKRSTQTLEAMRRDLSTIASSAKKVALGDLSESR
;
A
#
# COMPACT_ATOMS: atom_id res chain seq x y z
N MET A 1 -5.77 14.66 -2.28
CA MET A 1 -6.45 14.58 -3.60
C MET A 1 -6.16 15.86 -4.39
N ARG A 2 -5.82 15.75 -5.68
CA ARG A 2 -5.55 16.90 -6.56
C ARG A 2 -6.28 16.73 -7.89
N ASN A 3 -6.89 17.80 -8.41
CA ASN A 3 -7.45 17.78 -9.75
C ASN A 3 -6.33 17.96 -10.78
N TYR A 4 -5.97 16.87 -11.47
CA TYR A 4 -5.01 16.87 -12.58
C TYR A 4 -5.68 17.03 -13.96
N GLY A 5 -7.01 17.08 -14.01
CA GLY A 5 -7.77 17.26 -15.24
C GLY A 5 -7.64 18.68 -15.79
N GLN A 6 -8.00 18.83 -17.07
CA GLN A 6 -8.06 20.13 -17.74
C GLN A 6 -9.33 20.92 -17.39
N THR A 7 -10.28 20.30 -16.69
CA THR A 7 -11.61 20.85 -16.41
C THR A 7 -11.86 20.95 -14.90
N VAL A 8 -12.73 21.89 -14.53
CA VAL A 8 -13.22 22.03 -13.15
C VAL A 8 -14.05 20.81 -12.78
N ALA A 9 -13.81 20.25 -11.60
CA ALA A 9 -14.67 19.23 -11.03
C ALA A 9 -15.74 19.92 -10.17
N TYR A 10 -17.01 19.62 -10.41
CA TYR A 10 -18.16 20.18 -9.71
C TYR A 10 -18.82 19.17 -8.79
N ASP A 11 -19.48 19.67 -7.75
CA ASP A 11 -20.24 18.89 -6.77
C ASP A 11 -19.42 17.68 -6.26
N VAL A 12 -18.20 17.95 -5.77
CA VAL A 12 -17.28 16.91 -5.35
C VAL A 12 -17.70 16.36 -3.99
N THR A 13 -18.04 15.07 -3.95
CA THR A 13 -18.38 14.32 -2.73
C THR A 13 -17.31 13.29 -2.44
N VAL A 14 -16.98 13.10 -1.17
CA VAL A 14 -16.01 12.08 -0.74
C VAL A 14 -16.66 11.20 0.32
N THR A 15 -16.63 9.88 0.10
CA THR A 15 -17.14 8.88 1.03
C THR A 15 -16.05 7.88 1.39
N PHE A 16 -16.20 7.23 2.54
CA PHE A 16 -15.24 6.28 3.09
C PHE A 16 -15.91 4.94 3.37
N ASP A 17 -15.24 3.84 3.04
CA ASP A 17 -15.64 2.47 3.37
C ASP A 17 -14.46 1.71 4.03
N PRO A 18 -14.55 1.34 5.32
CA PRO A 18 -15.67 1.59 6.23
C PRO A 18 -15.88 3.09 6.52
N PRO A 19 -17.09 3.49 6.92
CA PRO A 19 -17.37 4.88 7.27
C PRO A 19 -16.50 5.33 8.45
N LEU A 20 -16.06 6.59 8.41
CA LEU A 20 -15.30 7.18 9.52
C LEU A 20 -16.22 7.30 10.75
N ALA A 21 -15.74 6.83 11.89
CA ALA A 21 -16.44 6.94 13.16
C ALA A 21 -15.54 7.66 14.17
N ASP A 22 -16.10 8.62 14.88
CA ASP A 22 -15.42 9.23 16.03
C ASP A 22 -15.62 8.36 17.26
N THR A 23 -14.63 7.51 17.55
CA THR A 23 -14.60 6.71 18.78
C THR A 23 -13.54 7.20 19.78
N GLY A 24 -12.96 8.39 19.57
CA GLY A 24 -11.82 8.89 20.33
C GLY A 24 -10.49 8.22 19.95
N THR A 25 -9.37 8.89 20.28
CA THR A 25 -8.02 8.36 20.03
C THR A 25 -7.61 7.33 21.08
N ARG A 26 -6.60 6.50 20.75
CA ARG A 26 -6.04 5.52 21.70
C ARG A 26 -5.33 6.19 22.87
N SER A 27 -4.65 7.30 22.61
CA SER A 27 -3.92 8.08 23.62
C SER A 27 -4.81 8.95 24.52
N GLY A 28 -6.11 9.06 24.22
CA GLY A 28 -7.02 9.97 24.91
C GLY A 28 -6.85 11.45 24.53
N GLN A 29 -6.03 11.75 23.52
CA GLN A 29 -5.91 13.08 22.94
C GLN A 29 -7.12 13.43 22.05
N PRO A 30 -7.37 14.72 21.77
CA PRO A 30 -8.43 15.12 20.84
C PRO A 30 -8.23 14.51 19.45
N SER A 31 -9.25 13.81 18.94
CA SER A 31 -9.24 13.23 17.59
C SER A 31 -9.42 14.29 16.51
N LEU A 32 -8.78 14.10 15.36
CA LEU A 32 -9.04 14.90 14.15
C LEU A 32 -10.20 14.36 13.32
N VAL A 33 -10.69 13.14 13.59
CA VAL A 33 -11.79 12.49 12.87
C VAL A 33 -13.06 13.34 12.79
N PRO A 34 -13.50 14.04 13.85
CA PRO A 34 -14.67 14.92 13.78
C PRO A 34 -14.56 16.00 12.71
N PHE A 35 -13.37 16.59 12.54
CA PHE A 35 -13.14 17.61 11.52
C PHE A 35 -13.18 17.02 10.10
N LEU A 36 -12.71 15.77 9.93
CA LEU A 36 -12.80 15.07 8.65
C LEU A 36 -14.25 14.74 8.31
N ILE A 37 -15.02 14.23 9.27
CA ILE A 37 -16.45 13.93 9.10
C ILE A 37 -17.18 15.22 8.70
N GLN A 38 -17.03 16.31 9.48
CA GLN A 38 -17.70 17.57 9.20
C GLN A 38 -17.33 18.15 7.83
N ARG A 39 -16.05 18.05 7.44
CA ARG A 39 -15.58 18.55 6.14
C ARG A 39 -16.20 17.79 4.98
N TYR A 40 -16.28 16.46 5.08
CA TYR A 40 -16.72 15.60 3.99
C TYR A 40 -18.24 15.31 3.99
N ASP A 41 -18.93 15.68 5.06
CA ASP A 41 -20.40 15.76 5.10
C ASP A 41 -20.92 16.84 4.12
N GLN A 42 -20.11 17.85 3.82
CA GLN A 42 -20.43 18.89 2.86
C GLN A 42 -19.82 18.60 1.49
N THR A 43 -20.65 18.76 0.45
CA THR A 43 -20.18 18.71 -0.93
C THR A 43 -19.26 19.89 -1.22
N THR A 44 -18.08 19.65 -1.78
CA THR A 44 -17.19 20.72 -2.23
C THR A 44 -17.69 21.24 -3.58
N PRO A 45 -18.17 22.50 -3.69
CA PRO A 45 -18.91 22.94 -4.89
C PRO A 45 -18.08 22.92 -6.17
N ASN A 46 -16.80 23.28 -6.06
CA ASN A 46 -15.87 23.22 -7.17
C ASN A 46 -14.46 22.86 -6.70
N LEU A 47 -13.73 22.17 -7.58
CA LEU A 47 -12.32 21.93 -7.44
C LEU A 47 -11.63 22.28 -8.76
N MET A 48 -11.04 23.48 -8.79
CA MET A 48 -10.34 24.00 -9.96
C MET A 48 -9.14 23.12 -10.36
N PRO A 49 -8.80 23.06 -11.66
CA PRO A 49 -7.58 22.41 -12.12
C PRO A 49 -6.36 22.86 -11.34
N GLY A 50 -5.52 21.92 -10.91
CA GLY A 50 -4.32 22.18 -10.14
C GLY A 50 -4.51 22.34 -8.62
N THR A 51 -5.74 22.59 -8.14
CA THR A 51 -6.05 22.71 -6.70
C THR A 51 -5.97 21.36 -6.00
N MET A 52 -5.48 21.39 -4.75
CA MET A 52 -5.30 20.21 -3.91
C MET A 52 -6.10 20.32 -2.62
N LEU A 53 -6.85 19.26 -2.31
CA LEU A 53 -7.44 19.01 -1.00
C LEU A 53 -6.49 18.07 -0.25
N LYS A 54 -5.92 18.56 0.85
CA LYS A 54 -5.00 17.82 1.71
C LYS A 54 -5.63 17.70 3.10
N ASN A 55 -5.70 16.48 3.59
CA ASN A 55 -6.17 16.16 4.94
C ASN A 55 -5.23 15.13 5.56
N THR A 56 -5.11 15.18 6.88
CA THR A 56 -4.37 14.20 7.68
C THR A 56 -5.36 13.16 8.17
N TRP A 57 -5.09 11.89 7.90
CA TRP A 57 -5.96 10.76 8.23
C TRP A 57 -5.28 9.74 9.16
N TYR A 58 -4.05 10.05 9.57
CA TYR A 58 -3.18 9.15 10.31
C TYR A 58 -2.26 9.97 11.20
N ILE A 59 -2.15 9.56 12.47
CA ILE A 59 -1.19 10.11 13.43
C ILE A 59 -0.44 8.92 14.04
N LEU A 60 0.88 8.95 13.90
CA LEU A 60 1.77 7.94 14.47
C LEU A 60 1.79 8.05 15.99
N HIS A 61 1.47 6.95 16.68
CA HIS A 61 1.71 6.80 18.10
C HIS A 61 2.54 5.54 18.36
N GLU A 62 3.59 5.69 19.16
CA GLU A 62 4.43 4.58 19.58
C GLU A 62 3.89 4.03 20.91
N GLU A 63 3.43 2.79 20.92
CA GLU A 63 3.04 2.12 22.16
C GLU A 63 4.28 1.68 22.95
N ALA A 64 4.12 1.46 24.26
CA ALA A 64 5.21 1.09 25.18
C ALA A 64 5.97 -0.19 24.79
N ALA A 65 5.40 -1.02 23.91
CA ALA A 65 6.01 -2.24 23.37
C ALA A 65 6.85 -2.01 22.09
N GLY A 66 6.98 -0.77 21.61
CA GLY A 66 7.70 -0.43 20.39
C GLY A 66 6.91 -0.69 19.10
N GLU A 67 5.62 -1.01 19.20
CA GLU A 67 4.72 -1.11 18.05
C GLU A 67 4.17 0.28 17.68
N SER A 68 4.27 0.61 16.40
CA SER A 68 3.73 1.84 15.84
C SER A 68 2.28 1.63 15.39
N VAL A 69 1.34 2.31 16.04
CA VAL A 69 -0.09 2.21 15.75
C VAL A 69 -0.66 3.55 15.30
N ASN A 70 -1.80 3.50 14.62
CA ASN A 70 -2.59 4.71 14.40
C ASN A 70 -3.22 5.15 15.72
N ASP A 71 -2.94 6.39 16.14
CA ASP A 71 -3.61 6.95 17.31
C ASP A 71 -5.08 7.28 17.02
N GLU A 72 -5.39 7.61 15.76
CA GLU A 72 -6.74 7.92 15.32
C GLU A 72 -7.59 6.65 15.21
N PRO A 73 -8.90 6.71 15.53
CA PRO A 73 -9.82 5.59 15.43
C PRO A 73 -10.25 5.29 13.98
N ILE A 74 -9.35 5.48 13.03
CA ILE A 74 -9.59 5.19 11.62
C ILE A 74 -9.02 3.80 11.34
N ALA A 75 -9.78 2.96 10.65
CA ALA A 75 -9.31 1.64 10.22
C ALA A 75 -8.02 1.75 9.39
N ASP A 76 -7.10 0.80 9.57
CA ASP A 76 -5.80 0.85 8.89
C ASP A 76 -5.90 0.82 7.37
N ARG A 77 -7.02 0.29 6.88
CA ARG A 77 -7.37 0.25 5.46
C ARG A 77 -8.78 0.81 5.26
N VAL A 78 -8.87 1.88 4.49
CA VAL A 78 -10.13 2.55 4.12
C VAL A 78 -10.15 2.83 2.63
N VAL A 79 -11.27 2.61 1.97
CA VAL A 79 -11.48 3.01 0.58
C VAL A 79 -12.15 4.38 0.55
N ALA A 80 -11.44 5.39 0.05
CA ALA A 80 -12.01 6.70 -0.24
C ALA A 80 -12.58 6.71 -1.66
N THR A 81 -13.87 6.97 -1.80
CA THR A 81 -14.55 7.14 -3.08
C THR A 81 -14.83 8.62 -3.31
N ILE A 82 -14.43 9.14 -4.45
CA ILE A 82 -14.62 10.53 -4.85
C ILE A 82 -15.56 10.55 -6.05
N GLU A 83 -16.65 11.28 -5.91
CA GLU A 83 -17.62 11.47 -6.98
C GLU A 83 -17.67 12.95 -7.38
N TYR A 84 -17.76 13.23 -8.68
CA TYR A 84 -17.80 14.59 -9.20
C TYR A 84 -18.38 14.67 -10.61
N PHE A 85 -18.56 15.89 -11.11
CA PHE A 85 -19.12 16.19 -12.42
C PHE A 85 -18.24 17.15 -13.24
N ASP A 86 -18.33 17.05 -14.57
CA ASP A 86 -17.59 17.91 -15.53
C ASP A 86 -18.23 19.29 -15.77
N ALA A 87 -19.45 19.53 -15.25
CA ALA A 87 -20.20 20.76 -15.44
C ALA A 87 -21.08 21.08 -14.21
N PRO A 88 -21.36 22.38 -13.94
CA PRO A 88 -22.16 22.79 -12.81
C PRO A 88 -23.63 22.36 -12.94
N ASN A 89 -24.31 22.24 -11.80
CA ASN A 89 -25.75 22.04 -11.77
C ASN A 89 -26.48 23.37 -12.01
N THR A 90 -26.66 23.78 -13.27
CA THR A 90 -27.39 25.03 -13.58
C THR A 90 -28.90 24.77 -13.69
N PRO A 91 -29.74 25.29 -12.77
CA PRO A 91 -31.19 25.21 -12.90
C PRO A 91 -31.68 26.28 -13.89
N GLY A 92 -32.41 25.88 -14.93
CA GLY A 92 -33.28 26.81 -15.67
C GLY A 92 -32.87 27.26 -17.07
N ASP A 93 -31.79 26.78 -17.67
CA ASP A 93 -31.37 27.30 -18.99
C ASP A 93 -32.09 26.60 -20.17
N GLY A 94 -33.03 27.34 -20.77
CA GLY A 94 -34.01 26.88 -21.75
C GLY A 94 -33.46 26.52 -23.13
N GLY A 95 -32.82 25.34 -23.27
CA GLY A 95 -32.90 24.60 -24.52
C GLY A 95 -31.61 24.04 -25.14
N ARG A 96 -30.44 24.21 -24.54
CA ARG A 96 -29.21 23.48 -24.96
C ARG A 96 -28.44 22.97 -23.75
N ARG A 97 -28.99 21.97 -23.07
CA ARG A 97 -28.33 21.31 -21.94
C ARG A 97 -27.08 20.57 -22.44
N ARG A 98 -25.89 21.05 -22.03
CA ARG A 98 -24.71 20.18 -21.99
C ARG A 98 -25.00 19.14 -20.90
N ARG A 99 -25.14 17.87 -21.30
CA ARG A 99 -25.36 16.77 -20.35
C ARG A 99 -24.11 16.68 -19.47
N ARG A 100 -24.25 16.90 -18.17
CA ARG A 100 -23.14 16.68 -17.23
C ARG A 100 -22.87 15.18 -17.12
N SER A 101 -21.60 14.82 -17.09
CA SER A 101 -21.14 13.45 -16.91
C SER A 101 -20.71 13.27 -15.46
N ARG A 102 -21.10 12.15 -14.84
CA ARG A 102 -20.66 11.76 -13.49
C ARG A 102 -19.38 10.94 -13.63
N PHE A 103 -18.43 11.22 -12.76
CA PHE A 103 -17.18 10.47 -12.62
C PHE A 103 -17.04 9.97 -11.19
N GLU A 104 -16.34 8.84 -11.05
CA GLU A 104 -16.08 8.19 -9.78
C GLU A 104 -14.65 7.68 -9.78
N ASP A 105 -13.87 8.09 -8.78
CA ASP A 105 -12.50 7.64 -8.56
C ASP A 105 -12.41 6.99 -7.16
N ARG A 106 -11.72 5.85 -7.06
CA ARG A 106 -11.55 5.12 -5.80
C ARG A 106 -10.09 5.01 -5.43
N PHE A 107 -9.78 5.29 -4.16
CA PHE A 107 -8.44 5.24 -3.61
C PHE A 107 -8.44 4.36 -2.37
N VAL A 108 -7.60 3.33 -2.37
CA VAL A 108 -7.34 2.52 -1.17
C VAL A 108 -6.30 3.25 -0.33
N LEU A 109 -6.70 3.74 0.83
CA LEU A 109 -5.83 4.31 1.85
C LEU A 109 -5.43 3.17 2.77
N ASP A 110 -4.16 2.79 2.74
CA ASP A 110 -3.62 1.71 3.57
C ASP A 110 -2.39 2.20 4.31
N ILE A 111 -2.45 2.16 5.64
CA ILE A 111 -1.38 2.64 6.52
C ILE A 111 -0.11 1.81 6.30
N THR A 112 -0.22 0.52 5.97
CA THR A 112 0.95 -0.33 5.67
C THR A 112 1.75 0.20 4.49
N THR A 113 1.06 0.77 3.49
CA THR A 113 1.69 1.42 2.34
C THR A 113 2.41 2.71 2.73
N LEU A 114 1.88 3.46 3.70
CA LEU A 114 2.51 4.69 4.22
C LEU A 114 3.76 4.42 5.07
N TYR A 115 3.79 3.32 5.82
CA TYR A 115 4.97 2.91 6.59
C TYR A 115 6.15 2.45 5.74
N GLY A 116 6.04 2.45 4.41
CA GLY A 116 7.06 1.89 3.54
C GLY A 116 7.14 0.36 3.64
N GLU A 117 6.24 -0.28 4.39
CA GLU A 117 5.99 -1.71 4.31
C GLU A 117 5.17 -2.01 3.05
N ALA A 118 5.76 -1.75 1.88
CA ALA A 118 5.68 -2.78 0.86
C ALA A 118 6.41 -4.00 1.44
N ARG A 119 5.76 -4.74 2.35
CA ARG A 119 6.09 -6.13 2.57
C ARG A 119 5.81 -6.79 1.24
N THR A 120 6.82 -6.75 0.38
CA THR A 120 7.05 -7.78 -0.59
C THR A 120 7.30 -8.99 0.28
N MET A 121 6.22 -9.62 0.74
CA MET A 121 6.29 -11.04 0.97
C MET A 121 6.61 -11.57 -0.41
N HIS A 122 7.90 -11.65 -0.71
CA HIS A 122 8.38 -12.76 -1.48
C HIS A 122 7.63 -13.94 -0.87
N SER A 123 6.85 -14.63 -1.70
CA SER A 123 6.51 -16.02 -1.44
C SER A 123 7.82 -16.82 -1.52
N ASP A 124 8.80 -16.43 -0.71
CA ASP A 124 9.87 -17.27 -0.28
C ASP A 124 9.23 -18.12 0.81
N ASP A 125 8.51 -19.10 0.29
CA ASP A 125 8.43 -20.43 0.85
C ASP A 125 9.76 -20.74 1.56
N HIS A 126 9.84 -20.41 2.86
CA HIS A 126 11.02 -20.64 3.70
C HIS A 126 11.42 -22.11 3.62
N LEU A 127 10.42 -22.99 3.44
CA LEU A 127 10.57 -24.41 3.17
C LEU A 127 11.27 -24.68 1.82
N GLY A 128 10.87 -23.97 0.76
CA GLY A 128 11.49 -24.03 -0.56
C GLY A 128 12.93 -23.50 -0.58
N LEU A 129 13.27 -22.51 0.24
CA LEU A 129 14.63 -22.01 0.44
C LEU A 129 15.50 -23.03 1.20
N HIS A 130 14.97 -23.62 2.27
CA HIS A 130 15.64 -24.71 2.98
C HIS A 130 15.84 -25.95 2.10
N LYS A 131 14.85 -26.32 1.29
CA LYS A 131 14.98 -27.46 0.37
C LYS A 131 16.06 -27.22 -0.68
N ARG A 132 16.12 -26.01 -1.24
CA ARG A 132 17.16 -25.62 -2.20
C ARG A 132 18.55 -25.57 -1.56
N SER A 133 18.70 -25.02 -0.36
CA SER A 133 19.99 -24.98 0.32
C SER A 133 20.49 -26.39 0.69
N THR A 134 19.59 -27.27 1.13
CA THR A 134 19.93 -28.67 1.44
C THR A 134 20.36 -29.43 0.19
N GLN A 135 19.66 -29.23 -0.94
CA GLN A 135 20.05 -29.83 -2.23
C GLN A 135 21.43 -29.35 -2.71
N THR A 136 21.73 -28.06 -2.56
CA THR A 136 23.05 -27.52 -2.91
C THR A 136 24.16 -28.12 -2.04
N LEU A 137 23.92 -28.28 -0.73
CA LEU A 137 24.87 -28.94 0.16
C LEU A 137 25.08 -30.41 -0.19
N GLU A 138 24.03 -31.13 -0.57
CA GLU A 138 24.16 -32.51 -1.03
C GLU A 138 24.94 -32.63 -2.35
N ALA A 139 24.73 -31.70 -3.28
CA ALA A 139 25.49 -31.64 -4.53
C ALA A 139 26.98 -31.36 -4.27
N MET A 140 27.29 -30.37 -3.42
CA MET A 140 28.67 -30.07 -3.02
C MET A 140 29.34 -31.27 -2.34
N ARG A 141 28.61 -32.02 -1.50
CA ARG A 141 29.14 -33.25 -0.89
C ARG A 141 29.52 -34.29 -1.94
N ARG A 142 28.72 -34.47 -3.00
CA ARG A 142 29.01 -35.42 -4.10
C ARG A 142 30.24 -34.99 -4.88
N ASP A 143 30.36 -33.70 -5.19
CA ASP A 143 31.51 -33.17 -5.93
C ASP A 143 32.80 -33.31 -5.11
N LEU A 144 32.76 -32.99 -3.81
CA LEU A 144 33.89 -33.22 -2.90
C LEU A 144 34.28 -34.69 -2.81
N SER A 145 33.30 -35.62 -2.79
CA SER A 145 33.62 -37.06 -2.79
C SER A 145 34.25 -37.53 -4.11
N THR A 146 33.87 -36.92 -5.23
CA THR A 146 34.44 -37.20 -6.56
C THR A 146 35.86 -36.66 -6.67
N ILE A 147 36.12 -35.46 -6.15
CA ILE A 147 37.46 -34.88 -6.06
C ILE A 147 38.34 -35.73 -5.15
N ALA A 148 37.85 -36.12 -3.97
CA ALA A 148 38.61 -36.93 -3.02
C ALA A 148 38.96 -38.33 -3.58
N SER A 149 38.02 -38.97 -4.30
CA SER A 149 38.28 -40.26 -4.95
C SER A 149 39.23 -40.14 -6.13
N SER A 150 39.15 -39.05 -6.90
CA SER A 150 40.10 -38.76 -8.00
C SER A 150 41.50 -38.47 -7.47
N ALA A 151 41.63 -37.67 -6.41
CA ALA A 151 42.91 -37.39 -5.75
C ALA A 151 43.54 -38.67 -5.17
N LYS A 152 42.74 -39.55 -4.56
CA LYS A 152 43.20 -40.87 -4.10
C LYS A 152 43.71 -41.72 -5.26
N LYS A 153 43.04 -41.71 -6.41
CA LYS A 153 43.45 -42.47 -7.60
C LYS A 153 44.74 -41.95 -8.21
N VAL A 154 44.95 -40.63 -8.25
CA VAL A 154 46.22 -40.02 -8.69
C VAL A 154 47.36 -40.40 -7.74
N ALA A 155 47.16 -40.27 -6.43
CA ALA A 155 48.15 -40.66 -5.44
C ALA A 155 48.54 -42.15 -5.47
N LEU A 156 47.60 -43.03 -5.87
CA LEU A 156 47.86 -44.46 -6.08
C LEU A 156 48.45 -44.79 -7.46
N GLY A 157 48.18 -43.96 -8.48
CA GLY A 157 48.77 -44.07 -9.82
C GLY A 157 50.25 -43.71 -9.84
N ASP A 158 50.64 -42.63 -9.15
CA ASP A 158 52.04 -42.20 -9.02
C ASP A 158 52.92 -43.24 -8.30
N LEU A 159 52.33 -44.07 -7.44
CA LEU A 159 53.01 -45.18 -6.76
C LEU A 159 53.21 -46.42 -7.65
N SER A 160 52.52 -46.50 -8.80
CA SER A 160 52.61 -47.64 -9.73
C SER A 160 53.58 -47.42 -10.90
N GLU A 161 54.01 -46.18 -11.17
CA GLU A 161 54.97 -45.85 -12.23
C GLU A 161 56.44 -45.74 -11.73
N SER A 162 56.68 -45.91 -10.42
CA SER A 162 58.05 -45.90 -9.83
C SER A 162 58.60 -47.31 -9.52
N ARG A 163 58.36 -48.30 -10.39
CA ARG A 163 58.96 -49.65 -10.28
C ARG A 163 59.62 -50.10 -11.57
#